data_AF-A0AAN7C1U1-F1
#
_entry.id   AF-A0AAN7C1U1-F1
#
_cell.length_a   1.000
_cell.length_b   1.000
_cell.length_c   1.000
_cell.angle_alpha   90.00
_cell.angle_beta   90.00
_cell.angle_gamma   90.00
#
_symmetry.space_group_name_H-M   'P 1'
#
loop_
_entity.id
_entity.type
_entity.pdbx_description
1 polymer ?
#
loop_
_entity_poly.entity_id
_entity_poly.type
_entity_poly.pdbx_seq_one_letter_code
_entity_poly.pdbx_strand_id
1 'polypeptide(L)'
;PPRGWVVNKALGLGDCVNARKLTVFVECDPSDGIFNGFRKADGFYELFSRNLLDDVLLQMPFLHSIDFDAWSSVKKSGAMMSGLLAVAKARGRKICWGPKRNWTDHDDDEAITVHEGTAITINFVGLEQQFGY
;
A
#
# COMPACT_ATOMS: atom_id res chain seq x y z
N PRO A 1 -9.27 -16.41 -3.15
CA PRO A 1 -10.41 -15.53 -3.50
C PRO A 1 -11.56 -16.30 -4.15
N PRO A 2 -12.81 -16.11 -3.69
CA PRO A 2 -14.01 -16.59 -4.38
C PRO A 2 -14.10 -16.08 -5.82
N ARG A 3 -14.69 -16.89 -6.72
CA ARG A 3 -14.83 -16.52 -8.15
C ARG A 3 -15.62 -15.23 -8.38
N GLY A 4 -16.53 -14.89 -7.48
CA GLY A 4 -17.34 -13.68 -7.56
C GLY A 4 -16.62 -12.40 -7.13
N TRP A 5 -15.39 -12.48 -6.62
CA TRP A 5 -14.61 -11.30 -6.24
C TRP A 5 -13.94 -10.70 -7.46
N VAL A 6 -14.76 -10.03 -8.27
CA VAL A 6 -14.36 -9.37 -9.51
C VAL A 6 -15.02 -8.00 -9.56
N VAL A 7 -14.28 -7.03 -10.09
CA VAL A 7 -14.80 -5.68 -10.30
C VAL A 7 -15.56 -5.67 -11.62
N ASN A 8 -16.87 -5.38 -11.56
CA ASN A 8 -17.74 -5.32 -12.74
C ASN A 8 -18.73 -4.17 -12.59
N LYS A 9 -19.51 -3.89 -13.65
CA LYS A 9 -20.45 -2.77 -13.69
C LYS A 9 -21.55 -2.85 -12.62
N ALA A 10 -21.92 -4.06 -12.18
CA ALA A 10 -22.98 -4.23 -11.19
C ALA A 10 -22.61 -3.69 -9.80
N LEU A 11 -21.33 -3.41 -9.55
CA LEU A 11 -20.87 -2.77 -8.32
C LEU A 11 -21.20 -1.26 -8.25
N GLY A 12 -21.55 -0.61 -9.37
CA GLY A 12 -21.88 0.83 -9.38
C GLY A 12 -20.71 1.74 -9.00
N LEU A 13 -19.46 1.25 -9.08
CA LEU A 13 -18.28 2.04 -8.70
C LEU A 13 -18.14 3.30 -9.55
N GLY A 14 -18.48 3.22 -10.84
CA GLY A 14 -18.48 4.38 -11.75
C GLY A 14 -19.50 5.46 -11.38
N ASP A 15 -20.56 5.11 -10.66
CA ASP A 15 -21.60 6.05 -10.22
C ASP A 15 -21.23 6.76 -8.91
N CYS A 16 -20.18 6.31 -8.24
CA CYS A 16 -19.67 6.88 -6.99
C CYS A 16 -18.89 8.20 -7.20
N VAL A 17 -19.33 9.06 -8.13
CA VAL A 17 -18.62 10.23 -8.67
C VAL A 17 -18.23 11.30 -7.65
N ASN A 18 -18.78 11.25 -6.44
CA ASN A 18 -18.44 12.15 -5.32
C ASN A 18 -17.40 11.56 -4.35
N ALA A 19 -17.06 10.27 -4.48
CA ALA A 19 -15.97 9.69 -3.71
C ALA A 19 -14.65 10.33 -4.14
N ARG A 20 -13.84 10.76 -3.16
CA ARG A 20 -12.53 11.37 -3.41
C ARG A 20 -11.38 10.53 -2.86
N LYS A 21 -11.69 9.58 -2.00
CA LYS A 21 -10.71 8.80 -1.25
C LYS A 21 -11.13 7.34 -1.19
N LEU A 22 -10.16 6.45 -1.45
CA LEU A 22 -10.27 5.02 -1.22
C LEU A 22 -9.37 4.66 -0.04
N THR A 23 -9.83 3.82 0.87
CA THR A 23 -8.98 3.23 1.91
C THR A 23 -8.78 1.76 1.63
N VAL A 24 -7.53 1.33 1.52
CA VAL A 24 -7.13 -0.06 1.36
C VAL A 24 -6.54 -0.54 2.68
N PHE A 25 -7.21 -1.50 3.30
CA PHE A 25 -6.76 -2.13 4.54
C PHE A 25 -6.20 -3.52 4.26
N VAL A 26 -4.94 -3.78 4.63
CA VAL A 26 -4.27 -5.07 4.42
C VAL A 26 -4.17 -5.82 5.74
N GLU A 27 -4.78 -7.00 5.81
CA GLU A 27 -4.80 -7.76 7.07
C GLU A 27 -3.59 -8.68 7.25
N CYS A 28 -3.03 -9.18 6.16
CA CYS A 28 -1.87 -10.07 6.17
C CYS A 28 -1.10 -9.95 4.85
N ASP A 29 0.18 -10.32 4.88
CA ASP A 29 0.99 -10.55 3.70
C ASP A 29 1.16 -12.07 3.49
N PRO A 30 0.43 -12.69 2.53
CA PRO A 30 0.55 -14.12 2.26
C PRO A 30 1.93 -14.57 1.79
N SER A 31 2.82 -13.65 1.39
CA SER A 31 4.19 -13.99 1.02
C SER A 31 5.04 -14.43 2.21
N ASP A 32 4.62 -14.08 3.44
CA ASP A 32 5.28 -14.54 4.66
C ASP A 32 5.26 -16.08 4.76
N GLY A 33 6.37 -16.65 5.22
CA GLY A 33 6.57 -18.09 5.38
C GLY A 33 5.55 -18.75 6.30
N ILE A 34 4.92 -18.02 7.24
CA ILE A 34 3.82 -18.55 8.06
C ILE A 34 2.64 -19.07 7.20
N PHE A 35 2.50 -18.59 5.96
CA PHE A 35 1.43 -18.96 5.04
C PHE A 35 1.79 -20.05 4.01
N ASN A 36 3.00 -20.64 4.03
CA ASN A 36 3.46 -21.59 3.01
C ASN A 36 2.50 -22.77 2.75
N GLY A 37 1.81 -23.28 3.78
CA GLY A 37 0.83 -24.38 3.65
C GLY A 37 -0.61 -23.94 3.37
N PHE A 38 -0.88 -22.64 3.42
CA PHE A 38 -2.21 -22.05 3.24
C PHE A 38 -2.37 -21.35 1.88
N ARG A 39 -1.25 -21.13 1.18
CA ARG A 39 -1.24 -20.50 -0.13
C ARG A 39 -1.74 -21.45 -1.20
N LYS A 40 -2.47 -20.90 -2.18
CA LYS A 40 -2.79 -21.63 -3.41
C LYS A 40 -1.54 -21.84 -4.27
N ALA A 41 -0.72 -20.79 -4.39
CA ALA A 41 0.57 -20.74 -5.05
C ALA A 41 1.27 -19.44 -4.63
N ASP A 42 2.58 -19.37 -4.82
CA ASP A 42 3.35 -18.15 -4.57
C ASP A 42 2.90 -17.01 -5.49
N GLY A 43 2.79 -15.80 -4.93
CA GLY A 43 2.37 -14.61 -5.67
C GLY A 43 0.89 -14.58 -6.06
N PHE A 44 0.12 -15.64 -5.77
CA PHE A 44 -1.28 -15.77 -6.23
C PHE A 44 -2.18 -14.70 -5.61
N TYR A 45 -2.06 -14.45 -4.31
CA TYR A 45 -2.93 -13.49 -3.62
C TYR A 45 -2.48 -12.06 -3.86
N GLU A 46 -1.18 -11.82 -4.00
CA GLU A 46 -0.57 -10.55 -4.33
C GLU A 46 -0.97 -10.12 -5.75
N LEU A 47 -0.94 -11.04 -6.72
CA LEU A 47 -1.43 -10.77 -8.08
C LEU A 47 -2.93 -10.49 -8.09
N PHE A 48 -3.71 -11.30 -7.37
CA PHE A 48 -5.14 -11.09 -7.25
C PHE A 48 -5.47 -9.70 -6.67
N SER A 49 -4.85 -9.32 -5.55
CA SER A 49 -5.11 -8.04 -4.88
C SER A 49 -4.66 -6.85 -5.72
N ARG A 50 -3.53 -6.96 -6.45
CA ARG A 50 -3.08 -5.95 -7.41
C ARG A 50 -4.09 -5.72 -8.52
N ASN A 51 -4.55 -6.79 -9.17
CA ASN A 51 -5.52 -6.69 -10.26
C ASN A 51 -6.86 -6.14 -9.74
N LEU A 52 -7.29 -6.58 -8.56
CA LEU A 52 -8.52 -6.09 -7.94
C LEU A 52 -8.45 -4.58 -7.68
N LEU A 53 -7.35 -4.09 -7.11
CA LEU A 53 -7.16 -2.66 -6.89
C LEU A 53 -7.10 -1.90 -8.21
N ASP A 54 -6.39 -2.44 -9.22
CA ASP A 54 -6.28 -1.81 -10.53
C ASP A 54 -7.65 -1.62 -11.20
N ASP A 55 -8.49 -2.65 -11.17
CA ASP A 55 -9.84 -2.60 -11.73
C ASP A 55 -10.74 -1.62 -10.96
N VAL A 56 -10.62 -1.52 -9.63
CA VAL A 56 -11.33 -0.51 -8.82
C VAL A 56 -10.92 0.90 -9.27
N LEU A 57 -9.62 1.16 -9.39
CA LEU A 57 -9.11 2.48 -9.78
C LEU A 57 -9.44 2.84 -11.23
N LEU A 58 -9.61 1.84 -12.10
CA LEU A 58 -10.10 2.03 -13.46
C LEU A 58 -11.57 2.46 -13.48
N GLN A 59 -12.42 1.85 -12.66
CA GLN A 59 -13.84 2.24 -12.57
C GLN A 59 -14.07 3.55 -11.81
N MET A 60 -13.12 3.98 -10.98
CA MET A 60 -13.24 5.19 -10.15
C MET A 60 -12.20 6.25 -10.52
N PRO A 61 -12.23 6.82 -11.74
CA PRO A 61 -11.20 7.75 -12.21
C PRO A 61 -11.14 9.07 -11.41
N PHE A 62 -12.22 9.40 -10.69
CA PHE A 62 -12.40 10.61 -9.88
C PHE A 62 -11.80 10.53 -8.46
N LEU A 63 -11.19 9.41 -8.08
CA LEU A 63 -10.47 9.31 -6.81
C LEU A 63 -9.20 10.19 -6.82
N HIS A 64 -9.02 10.99 -5.78
CA HIS A 64 -7.85 11.85 -5.61
C HIS A 64 -6.72 11.14 -4.86
N SER A 65 -7.06 10.40 -3.81
CA SER A 65 -6.08 9.71 -2.97
C SER A 65 -6.49 8.30 -2.57
N ILE A 66 -5.48 7.51 -2.23
CA ILE A 66 -5.61 6.17 -1.65
C ILE A 66 -4.90 6.18 -0.30
N ASP A 67 -5.62 5.88 0.75
CA ASP A 67 -5.07 5.68 2.09
C ASP A 67 -4.76 4.20 2.27
N PHE A 68 -3.50 3.86 2.52
CA PHE A 68 -3.10 2.50 2.90
C PHE A 68 -2.98 2.37 4.41
N ASP A 69 -3.56 1.30 4.96
CA ASP A 69 -3.49 0.91 6.37
C ASP A 69 -3.41 -0.62 6.49
N ALA A 70 -2.92 -1.15 7.61
CA ALA A 70 -2.79 -2.59 7.81
C ALA A 70 -2.68 -3.00 9.28
N TRP A 71 -2.71 -4.31 9.52
CA TRP A 71 -2.21 -4.89 10.77
C TRP A 71 -0.68 -4.79 10.86
N SER A 72 -0.17 -4.78 12.10
CA SER A 72 1.27 -4.67 12.39
C SER A 72 2.11 -5.82 11.82
N SER A 73 1.50 -6.97 11.57
CA SER A 73 2.14 -8.12 10.91
C SER A 73 2.45 -7.91 9.43
N VAL A 74 1.95 -6.82 8.82
CA VAL A 74 2.18 -6.52 7.40
C VAL A 74 3.33 -5.54 7.27
N LYS A 75 4.47 -5.98 6.73
CA LYS A 75 5.61 -5.11 6.41
C LYS A 75 5.27 -4.24 5.19
N LYS A 76 5.61 -2.94 5.19
CA LYS A 76 5.40 -2.08 4.00
C LYS A 76 6.29 -2.51 2.83
N SER A 77 7.47 -3.01 3.15
CA SER A 77 8.40 -3.63 2.21
C SER A 77 7.96 -5.01 1.69
N GLY A 78 6.92 -5.61 2.29
CA GLY A 78 6.38 -6.91 1.91
C GLY A 78 5.83 -6.97 0.48
N ALA A 79 5.74 -8.17 -0.09
CA ALA A 79 5.32 -8.38 -1.48
C ALA A 79 3.88 -7.90 -1.74
N MET A 80 2.99 -8.06 -0.75
CA MET A 80 1.62 -7.57 -0.85
C MET A 80 1.60 -6.04 -0.95
N MET A 81 2.30 -5.36 -0.04
CA MET A 81 2.28 -3.90 0.03
C MET A 81 3.00 -3.23 -1.12
N SER A 82 4.22 -3.69 -1.44
CA SER A 82 4.97 -3.20 -2.59
C SER A 82 4.17 -3.31 -3.89
N GLY A 83 3.45 -4.43 -4.08
CA GLY A 83 2.57 -4.66 -5.21
C GLY A 83 1.41 -3.65 -5.30
N LEU A 84 0.69 -3.43 -4.21
CA LEU A 84 -0.44 -2.49 -4.17
C LEU A 84 0.00 -1.04 -4.36
N LEU A 85 1.12 -0.65 -3.75
CA LEU A 85 1.72 0.68 -3.92
C LEU A 85 2.15 0.92 -5.37
N ALA A 86 2.68 -0.11 -6.05
CA ALA A 86 3.03 0.00 -7.46
C ALA A 86 1.80 0.28 -8.35
N VAL A 87 0.67 -0.38 -8.09
CA VAL A 87 -0.60 -0.13 -8.81
C VAL A 87 -1.08 1.31 -8.59
N ALA A 88 -1.11 1.77 -7.33
CA ALA A 88 -1.50 3.13 -7.00
C ALA A 88 -0.63 4.19 -7.70
N LYS A 89 0.69 3.99 -7.72
CA LYS A 89 1.64 4.86 -8.43
C LYS A 89 1.42 4.84 -9.93
N ALA A 90 1.24 3.66 -10.54
CA ALA A 90 1.01 3.53 -11.97
C ALA A 90 -0.29 4.22 -12.42
N ARG A 91 -1.30 4.29 -11.55
CA ARG A 91 -2.56 5.03 -11.77
C ARG A 91 -2.49 6.52 -11.40
N GLY A 92 -1.32 7.03 -11.02
CA GLY A 92 -1.12 8.45 -10.68
C GLY A 92 -1.89 8.91 -9.45
N ARG A 93 -2.22 8.00 -8.52
CA ARG A 93 -3.00 8.34 -7.32
C ARG A 93 -2.10 8.81 -6.20
N LYS A 94 -2.54 9.84 -5.46
CA LYS A 94 -1.84 10.28 -4.26
C LYS A 94 -1.91 9.20 -3.19
N ILE A 95 -0.76 8.70 -2.77
CA ILE A 95 -0.66 7.72 -1.69
C ILE A 95 -0.61 8.45 -0.35
N CYS A 96 -1.49 8.03 0.55
CA CYS A 96 -1.61 8.50 1.93
C CYS A 96 -1.53 7.30 2.87
N TRP A 97 -1.28 7.55 4.15
CA TRP A 97 -1.22 6.52 5.18
C TRP A 97 -2.38 6.69 6.15
N GLY A 98 -3.01 5.57 6.53
CA GLY A 98 -4.17 5.57 7.41
C GLY A 98 -3.86 6.18 8.80
N PRO A 99 -4.84 6.82 9.44
CA PRO A 99 -4.62 7.58 10.67
C PRO A 99 -4.46 6.72 11.93
N LYS A 100 -4.71 5.40 11.85
CA LYS A 100 -4.96 4.59 13.06
C LYS A 100 -3.75 3.89 13.66
N ARG A 101 -2.67 3.64 12.92
CA ARG A 101 -1.67 2.66 13.39
C ARG A 101 -0.19 3.02 13.29
N ASN A 102 0.18 4.26 12.94
CA ASN A 102 1.59 4.67 12.83
C ASN A 102 2.45 3.62 12.10
N TRP A 103 1.91 3.07 11.00
CA TRP A 103 2.52 1.95 10.32
C TRP A 103 3.95 2.31 9.90
N THR A 104 4.95 1.61 10.44
CA THR A 104 6.39 1.75 10.15
C THR A 104 6.98 0.36 9.92
N ASP A 105 8.01 0.25 9.07
CA ASP A 105 8.71 -1.02 8.79
C ASP A 105 9.54 -1.55 9.97
N HIS A 106 9.52 -0.87 11.13
CA HIS A 106 10.38 -1.19 12.28
C HIS A 106 9.63 -1.98 13.34
N ASP A 107 9.89 -3.29 13.37
CA ASP A 107 9.85 -4.11 14.59
C ASP A 107 10.94 -5.21 14.54
N ASP A 108 12.09 -4.96 13.90
CA ASP A 108 13.21 -5.93 13.87
C ASP A 108 14.62 -5.31 13.92
N ASP A 109 14.83 -4.02 14.25
CA ASP A 109 16.19 -3.48 14.45
C ASP A 109 16.28 -2.49 15.63
N GLU A 110 16.95 -3.00 16.67
CA GLU A 110 17.74 -2.35 17.73
C GLU A 110 17.11 -1.33 18.69
N ALA A 111 17.36 -1.59 19.99
CA ALA A 111 17.02 -0.76 21.12
C ALA A 111 17.56 0.68 20.95
N ILE A 112 16.65 1.64 20.87
CA ILE A 112 16.99 3.06 20.99
C ILE A 112 17.23 3.37 22.47
N THR A 113 18.50 3.46 22.87
CA THR A 113 18.89 4.14 24.10
C THR A 113 18.62 5.63 23.94
N VAL A 114 17.64 6.14 24.68
CA VAL A 114 17.31 7.56 24.74
C VAL A 114 18.43 8.29 25.49
N HIS A 115 19.22 9.08 24.78
CA HIS A 115 19.94 10.19 25.41
C HIS A 115 19.17 11.49 25.12
N GLU A 116 18.78 12.15 26.22
CA GLU A 116 18.12 13.44 26.21
C GLU A 116 18.92 14.49 25.43
N GLY A 117 18.21 15.26 24.61
CA GLY A 117 18.65 16.58 24.16
C GLY A 117 19.20 16.65 22.74
N THR A 118 18.47 17.41 21.91
CA THR A 118 18.95 18.19 20.75
C THR A 118 18.66 17.62 19.34
N ALA A 119 17.77 18.33 18.63
CA ALA A 119 17.61 18.51 17.18
C ALA A 119 17.71 17.27 16.26
N ILE A 120 16.55 16.86 15.71
CA ILE A 120 16.52 15.94 14.56
C ILE A 120 16.94 16.72 13.30
N THR A 121 18.15 16.43 12.82
CA THR A 121 18.60 16.85 11.49
C THR A 121 17.99 15.89 10.46
N ILE A 122 17.17 16.41 9.54
CA ILE A 122 16.67 15.65 8.40
C ILE A 122 17.69 15.79 7.25
N ASN A 123 18.43 14.73 6.98
CA ASN A 123 19.28 14.65 5.78
C ASN A 123 18.42 14.41 4.55
N PHE A 124 18.27 15.43 3.70
CA PHE A 124 17.78 15.26 2.33
C PHE A 124 18.95 14.75 1.47
N VAL A 125 19.02 13.45 1.20
CA VAL A 125 19.79 12.96 0.06
C VAL A 125 18.81 12.74 -1.08
N GLY A 126 18.82 13.68 -2.02
CA GLY A 126 18.00 13.67 -3.22
C GLY A 126 17.97 15.04 -3.87
N LEU A 127 19.14 15.60 -4.16
CA LEU A 127 19.24 16.81 -4.98
C LEU A 127 18.77 16.49 -6.40
N GLU A 128 17.75 17.23 -6.80
CA GLU A 128 17.34 17.42 -8.19
C GLU A 128 18.49 17.97 -9.06
N GLN A 129 18.24 17.84 -10.36
CA GLN A 129 19.03 18.17 -11.52
C GLN A 129 19.76 19.55 -11.52
N GLN A 130 20.80 19.57 -12.37
CA GLN A 130 21.20 20.68 -13.26
C GLN A 130 22.12 21.79 -12.70
N PHE A 131 23.39 21.83 -13.13
CA PHE A 131 24.09 22.98 -13.76
C PHE A 131 25.57 22.63 -14.12
N GLY A 132 25.89 22.70 -15.43
CA GLY A 132 27.16 23.14 -16.05
C GLY A 132 28.47 22.37 -15.83
N TYR A 133 28.98 21.69 -16.86
CA TYR A 133 29.90 22.23 -17.89
C TYR A 133 29.78 21.41 -19.18
#